data_AF-A0A7C7RZR5-F1
#
_entry.id   AF-A0A7C7RZR5-F1
#
_cell.length_a   1.000
_cell.length_b   1.000
_cell.length_c   1.000
_cell.angle_alpha   90.00
_cell.angle_beta   90.00
_cell.angle_gamma   90.00
#
_symmetry.space_group_name_H-M   'P 1'
#
loop_
_entity.id
_entity.type
_entity.pdbx_description
1 polymer ?
#
loop_
_entity_poly.entity_id
_entity_poly.type
_entity_poly.pdbx_seq_one_letter_code
_entity_poly.pdbx_strand_id
1 'polypeptide(L)'
;GRIMFHWHTGSMTRRTEKLDQEVQRPYVEMHPEDTARIGLDGGRRVRVTSRRGQIELDVRVTPHIRPGVVFIPFHFAEAAANALTHAALDPVAKIPEYKVCAVRVEPVT
;
A
#
# COMPACT_ATOMS: atom_id res chain seq x y z
N GLY A 1 -1.14 4.69 -4.03
CA GLY A 1 -1.12 5.73 -5.07
C GLY A 1 0.29 6.29 -5.26
N ARG A 2 0.42 7.58 -5.59
CA ARG A 2 1.73 8.25 -5.71
C ARG A 2 2.10 8.99 -4.45
N ILE A 3 3.39 9.15 -4.19
CA ILE A 3 3.94 10.04 -3.14
C ILE A 3 4.95 10.99 -3.76
N MET A 4 5.21 12.11 -3.09
CA MET A 4 6.00 13.23 -3.64
C MET A 4 7.43 12.82 -4.06
N PHE A 5 8.10 12.02 -3.24
CA PHE A 5 9.53 11.76 -3.38
C PHE A 5 9.88 10.65 -4.38
N HIS A 6 8.89 9.83 -4.79
CA HIS A 6 9.13 8.67 -5.64
C HIS A 6 8.45 8.75 -6.99
N TRP A 7 9.21 8.41 -8.04
CA TRP A 7 8.71 8.33 -9.40
C TRP A 7 8.41 6.88 -9.79
N HIS A 8 7.16 6.64 -10.20
CA HIS A 8 6.68 5.34 -10.69
C HIS A 8 7.16 4.14 -9.88
N THR A 9 7.92 3.21 -10.45
CA THR A 9 8.36 1.99 -9.77
C THR A 9 9.58 2.20 -8.87
N GLY A 10 10.00 3.45 -8.65
CA GLY A 10 11.15 3.79 -7.82
C GLY A 10 12.51 3.50 -8.45
N SER A 11 12.56 2.99 -9.70
CA SER A 11 13.79 2.57 -10.38
C SER A 11 14.83 3.68 -10.59
N MET A 12 14.41 4.94 -10.52
CA MET A 12 15.28 6.12 -10.59
C MET A 12 15.40 6.79 -9.22
N THR A 13 14.29 7.21 -8.62
CA THR A 13 14.31 8.06 -7.41
C THR A 13 14.85 7.34 -6.18
N ARG A 14 14.67 6.01 -6.07
CA ARG A 14 15.24 5.23 -4.96
C ARG A 14 16.74 4.95 -5.07
N ARG A 15 17.36 5.37 -6.17
CA ARG A 15 18.83 5.35 -6.35
C ARG A 15 19.49 6.67 -5.94
N THR A 16 18.69 7.70 -5.68
CA THR A 16 19.15 9.00 -5.18
C THR A 16 18.97 9.01 -3.67
N GLU A 17 20.08 9.00 -2.94
CA GLU A 17 20.09 8.94 -1.47
C GLU A 17 19.13 9.94 -0.82
N LYS A 18 19.19 11.21 -1.24
CA LYS A 18 18.34 12.27 -0.68
C LYS A 18 16.84 12.01 -0.87
N LEU A 19 16.43 11.42 -1.99
CA LEU A 19 15.01 11.13 -2.25
C LEU A 19 14.56 9.86 -1.53
N ASP A 20 15.43 8.84 -1.46
CA ASP A 20 15.11 7.58 -0.78
C ASP A 20 14.99 7.76 0.74
N GLN A 21 15.82 8.62 1.34
CA GLN A 21 15.78 8.94 2.77
C GLN A 21 14.41 9.49 3.24
N GLU A 22 13.67 10.18 2.38
CA GLU A 22 12.35 10.73 2.73
C GLU A 22 11.30 9.63 2.96
N VAL A 23 11.36 8.54 2.18
CA VAL A 23 10.47 7.38 2.34
C VAL A 23 11.19 6.10 1.88
N GLN A 24 11.87 5.44 2.81
CA GLN A 24 12.70 4.26 2.50
C GLN A 24 11.90 2.95 2.40
N ARG A 25 10.84 2.82 3.21
CA ARG A 25 10.09 1.57 3.38
C ARG A 25 8.67 1.68 2.82
N PRO A 26 8.14 0.58 2.24
CA PRO A 26 6.73 0.53 1.86
C PRO A 26 5.83 0.64 3.10
N TYR A 27 4.70 1.28 2.92
CA TYR A 27 3.71 1.43 3.99
C TYR A 27 2.27 1.37 3.47
N VAL A 28 1.34 1.07 4.36
CA VAL A 28 -0.10 1.23 4.19
C VAL A 28 -0.60 2.31 5.13
N GLU A 29 -1.36 3.27 4.61
CA GLU A 29 -2.12 4.20 5.44
C GLU A 29 -3.44 3.59 5.85
N MET A 30 -3.75 3.70 7.15
CA MET A 30 -4.96 3.15 7.77
C MET A 30 -5.56 4.15 8.75
N HIS A 31 -6.89 4.14 8.86
CA HIS A 31 -7.60 4.93 9.86
C HIS A 31 -7.39 4.35 11.27
N PRO A 32 -7.28 5.20 12.33
CA PRO A 32 -7.14 4.74 13.71
C PRO A 32 -8.18 3.69 14.15
N GLU A 33 -9.44 3.84 13.72
CA GLU A 33 -10.49 2.86 14.02
C GLU A 33 -10.20 1.48 13.44
N ASP A 34 -9.67 1.40 12.23
CA ASP A 34 -9.40 0.12 11.58
C ASP A 34 -8.20 -0.58 12.22
N THR A 35 -7.18 0.19 12.59
CA THR A 35 -6.04 -0.35 13.35
C THR A 35 -6.46 -0.86 14.73
N ALA A 36 -7.38 -0.17 15.40
CA ALA A 36 -7.94 -0.64 16.67
C ALA A 36 -8.78 -1.91 16.49
N ARG A 37 -9.61 -1.98 15.43
CA ARG A 37 -10.43 -3.17 15.12
C ARG A 37 -9.61 -4.43 14.89
N ILE A 38 -8.42 -4.31 14.29
CA ILE A 38 -7.53 -5.45 14.06
C ILE A 38 -6.56 -5.72 15.22
N GLY A 39 -6.65 -4.96 16.32
CA GLY A 39 -5.77 -5.13 17.48
C GLY A 39 -4.31 -4.85 17.19
N LEU A 40 -4.02 -3.84 16.36
CA LEU A 40 -2.65 -3.45 16.03
C LEU A 40 -1.99 -2.70 17.20
N ASP A 41 -1.63 -3.43 18.25
CA ASP A 41 -0.99 -2.88 19.47
C ASP A 41 0.53 -3.10 19.42
N GLY A 42 1.28 -2.03 19.18
CA GLY A 42 2.76 -2.04 19.14
C GLY A 42 3.37 -2.63 17.86
N GLY A 43 2.65 -3.51 17.14
CA GLY A 43 3.02 -4.01 15.82
C GLY A 43 3.02 -2.90 14.77
N ARG A 44 4.14 -2.70 14.08
CA ARG A 44 4.24 -1.67 13.02
C ARG A 44 4.04 -2.22 11.62
N ARG A 45 3.82 -3.52 11.45
CA ARG A 45 3.66 -4.18 10.15
C ARG A 45 2.37 -4.98 10.07
N VAL A 46 1.80 -4.98 8.88
CA VAL A 46 0.61 -5.76 8.55
C VAL A 46 0.83 -6.53 7.27
N ARG A 47 0.12 -7.65 7.16
CA ARG A 47 -0.06 -8.37 5.91
C ARG A 47 -1.34 -7.88 5.27
N VAL A 48 -1.23 -7.43 4.03
CA VAL A 48 -2.37 -7.05 3.20
C VAL A 48 -2.55 -8.12 2.14
N THR A 49 -3.72 -8.74 2.10
CA THR A 49 -4.01 -9.88 1.24
C THR A 49 -5.21 -9.58 0.34
N SER A 50 -5.10 -9.90 -0.94
CA SER A 50 -6.21 -9.95 -1.88
C SER A 50 -6.35 -11.36 -2.44
N ARG A 51 -7.32 -11.57 -3.34
CA ARG A 51 -7.47 -12.85 -4.06
C ARG A 51 -6.25 -13.20 -4.93
N ARG A 52 -5.40 -12.24 -5.29
CA ARG A 52 -4.26 -12.44 -6.20
C ARG A 52 -2.93 -12.64 -5.50
N GLY A 53 -2.82 -12.28 -4.22
CA GLY A 53 -1.57 -12.37 -3.50
C GLY A 53 -1.61 -11.57 -2.20
N GLN A 54 -0.43 -11.45 -1.60
CA GLN A 54 -0.24 -10.76 -0.33
C GLN A 54 1.09 -9.98 -0.35
N ILE A 55 1.13 -8.90 0.41
CA ILE A 55 2.35 -8.12 0.68
C ILE A 55 2.40 -7.77 2.16
N GLU A 56 3.60 -7.52 2.68
CA GLU A 56 3.81 -7.07 4.06
C GLU A 56 4.51 -5.72 4.07
N LEU A 57 3.97 -4.77 4.83
CA LEU A 57 4.44 -3.39 4.83
C LEU A 57 4.14 -2.71 6.17
N ASP A 58 4.81 -1.58 6.40
CA ASP A 58 4.64 -0.82 7.62
C ASP A 58 3.26 -0.14 7.66
N VAL A 59 2.73 0.13 8.85
CA VAL A 59 1.48 0.87 9.02
C VAL A 59 1.77 2.34 9.32
N ARG A 60 1.12 3.24 8.59
CA ARG A 60 1.02 4.67 8.92
C ARG A 60 -0.41 4.98 9.34
N VAL A 61 -0.60 5.19 10.63
CA VAL A 61 -1.91 5.54 11.18
C VAL A 61 -2.21 7.01 10.88
N THR A 62 -3.35 7.28 10.25
CA THR A 62 -3.75 8.65 9.90
C THR A 62 -5.26 8.81 9.82
N PRO A 63 -5.85 9.90 10.38
CA PRO A 63 -7.26 10.20 10.24
C PRO A 63 -7.63 10.74 8.84
N HIS A 64 -6.66 10.96 7.95
CA HIS A 64 -6.87 11.49 6.61
C HIS A 64 -7.42 10.46 5.60
N ILE A 65 -7.45 9.19 5.97
CA ILE A 65 -8.05 8.11 5.17
C ILE A 65 -9.39 7.72 5.80
N ARG A 66 -10.40 7.46 4.96
CA ARG A 66 -11.73 7.04 5.43
C ARG A 66 -11.66 5.67 6.12
N PRO A 67 -12.39 5.44 7.23
CA PRO A 67 -12.54 4.10 7.79
C PRO A 67 -12.99 3.07 6.75
N GLY A 68 -12.41 1.87 6.80
CA GLY A 68 -12.63 0.78 5.86
C GLY A 68 -11.87 0.92 4.52
N VAL A 69 -11.06 1.96 4.34
CA VAL A 69 -10.23 2.18 3.15
C VAL A 69 -8.76 2.19 3.57
N VAL A 70 -7.91 1.63 2.70
CA VAL A 70 -6.45 1.67 2.87
C VAL A 70 -5.79 2.28 1.65
N PHE A 71 -4.64 2.93 1.85
CA PHE A 71 -3.84 3.47 0.77
C PHE A 71 -2.42 2.90 0.79
N ILE A 72 -1.96 2.38 -0.35
CA ILE A 72 -0.61 1.80 -0.50
C ILE A 72 0.11 2.48 -1.67
N PRO A 73 1.27 3.13 -1.47
CA PRO A 73 2.10 3.62 -2.57
C PRO A 73 2.67 2.47 -3.41
N PHE A 74 2.73 2.60 -4.73
CA PHE A 74 3.18 1.53 -5.63
C PHE A 74 4.68 1.60 -6.00
N HIS A 75 5.47 2.40 -5.28
CA HIS A 75 6.86 2.71 -5.62
C HIS A 75 7.90 1.67 -5.14
N PHE A 76 7.45 0.63 -4.44
CA PHE A 76 8.30 -0.32 -3.73
C PHE A 76 8.18 -1.71 -4.35
N ALA A 77 9.29 -2.26 -4.85
CA ALA A 77 9.31 -3.58 -5.48
C ALA A 77 9.14 -4.71 -4.45
N GLU A 78 9.68 -4.51 -3.25
CA GLU A 78 9.61 -5.40 -2.10
C GLU A 78 8.19 -5.57 -1.52
N ALA A 79 7.27 -4.65 -1.84
CA ALA A 79 5.86 -4.71 -1.47
C ALA A 79 5.00 -4.09 -2.57
N ALA A 80 5.05 -4.66 -3.76
CA ALA A 80 4.39 -4.12 -4.94
C ALA A 80 2.86 -4.15 -4.81
N ALA A 81 2.24 -2.98 -4.70
CA ALA A 81 0.77 -2.85 -4.57
C ALA A 81 -0.01 -3.55 -5.71
N ASN A 82 0.56 -3.61 -6.92
CA ASN A 82 -0.06 -4.27 -8.08
C ASN A 82 -0.13 -5.81 -7.96
N ALA A 83 0.55 -6.40 -6.97
CA ALA A 83 0.34 -7.80 -6.60
C ALA A 83 -1.08 -8.02 -6.04
N LEU A 84 -1.72 -6.97 -5.51
CA LEU A 84 -3.05 -7.03 -4.91
C LEU A 84 -4.18 -6.66 -5.88
N THR A 85 -3.94 -5.75 -6.83
CA THR A 85 -4.98 -5.12 -7.69
C THR A 85 -5.66 -6.12 -8.63
N HIS A 86 -6.86 -5.86 -9.15
CA HIS A 86 -7.52 -6.83 -10.03
C HIS A 86 -6.97 -6.80 -11.48
N ALA A 87 -7.13 -7.89 -12.25
CA ALA A 87 -6.68 -7.99 -13.64
C ALA A 87 -7.77 -7.67 -14.69
N ALA A 88 -8.98 -7.30 -14.25
CA ALA A 88 -10.04 -6.84 -15.14
C ALA A 88 -9.59 -5.57 -15.85
N LEU A 89 -9.95 -5.52 -17.12
CA LEU A 89 -9.78 -4.36 -17.95
C LEU A 89 -11.14 -3.71 -18.17
N ASP A 90 -11.14 -2.38 -18.25
CA ASP A 90 -12.26 -1.66 -18.82
C ASP A 90 -12.61 -2.25 -20.21
N PRO A 91 -13.88 -2.55 -20.51
CA PRO A 91 -14.27 -3.23 -21.73
C PRO A 91 -13.98 -2.43 -23.00
N VAL A 92 -13.84 -1.10 -22.92
CA VAL A 92 -13.57 -0.21 -24.05
C VAL A 92 -12.12 0.21 -24.07
N ALA A 93 -11.64 0.86 -23.01
CA ALA A 93 -10.31 1.45 -22.93
C ALA A 93 -9.19 0.43 -22.76
N LYS A 94 -9.52 -0.81 -22.34
CA LYS A 94 -8.56 -1.87 -22.03
C LYS A 94 -7.55 -1.49 -20.93
N ILE A 95 -7.92 -0.54 -20.06
CA ILE A 95 -7.10 -0.09 -18.95
C ILE A 95 -7.45 -0.91 -17.70
N PRO A 96 -6.46 -1.38 -16.90
CA PRO A 96 -6.72 -2.13 -15.68
C PRO A 96 -7.28 -1.27 -14.54
N GLU A 97 -8.05 -1.90 -13.66
CA GLU A 97 -8.50 -1.29 -12.40
C GLU A 97 -7.41 -1.33 -11.32
N TYR A 98 -6.79 -0.18 -11.07
CA TYR A 98 -5.70 -0.01 -10.09
C TYR A 98 -6.08 0.79 -8.85
N LYS A 99 -7.23 1.47 -8.86
CA LYS A 99 -7.63 2.39 -7.80
C LYS A 99 -8.45 1.70 -6.72
N VAL A 100 -9.18 0.64 -7.06
CA VAL A 100 -10.05 -0.06 -6.13
C VAL A 100 -9.84 -1.57 -6.22
N CYS A 101 -9.53 -2.20 -5.09
CA CYS A 101 -9.59 -3.65 -4.94
C CYS A 101 -9.93 -4.01 -3.48
N ALA A 102 -10.60 -5.15 -3.29
CA ALA A 102 -10.91 -5.66 -1.97
C ALA A 102 -9.69 -6.35 -1.36
N VAL A 103 -9.36 -6.01 -0.12
CA VAL A 103 -8.24 -6.59 0.63
C VAL A 103 -8.67 -6.91 2.07
N ARG A 104 -7.97 -7.86 2.68
CA ARG A 104 -7.98 -8.13 4.12
C ARG A 104 -6.65 -7.67 4.70
N VAL A 105 -6.68 -7.08 5.90
CA VAL A 105 -5.49 -6.60 6.61
C VAL A 105 -5.39 -7.30 7.96
N GLU A 106 -4.22 -7.86 8.26
CA GLU A 106 -3.95 -8.61 9.49
C GLU A 106 -2.59 -8.19 10.07
N PRO A 107 -2.46 -8.05 11.40
CA PRO A 107 -1.15 -7.84 12.04
C PRO A 107 -0.17 -8.96 11.69
N VAL A 108 1.11 -8.60 11.55
CA VAL A 108 2.20 -9.59 11.47
C VAL A 108 2.78 -9.75 12.87
N THR A 109 2.63 -10.95 13.44
CA THR A 109 3.33 -11.42 14.66
C THR A 109 4.79 -11.69 14.40
#